data_AF-A0A974S6H7-F1
#
_entry.id   AF-A0A974S6H7-F1
#
_cell.length_a   1.000
_cell.length_b   1.000
_cell.length_c   1.000
_cell.angle_alpha   90.00
_cell.angle_beta   90.00
_cell.angle_gamma   90.00
#
_symmetry.space_group_name_H-M   'P 1'
#
loop_
_entity.id
_entity.type
_entity.pdbx_description
1 polymer ?
#
loop_
_entity_poly.entity_id
_entity_poly.type
_entity_poly.pdbx_seq_one_letter_code
_entity_poly.pdbx_strand_id
1 'polypeptide(L)'
;MRRPSRRVELDDIISNQILGDDSEVIALVMKIHLALEAILLEFISTVRADDKIYRLSFPAKTELLEKHGLIDASDREAFDRFNDFRNDFAHIFGHRVSLEDALDLARDLEACGVEFSDSIGHYSPEEAARNYGDMIGVLEEVGWCILFHAGYLLFEAGGRSVIS
;
A
#
# COMPACT_ATOMS: atom_id res chain seq x y z
N MET A 1 -25.56 -30.04 31.74
CA MET A 1 -24.33 -30.14 30.93
C MET A 1 -24.19 -28.86 30.12
N ARG A 2 -23.32 -27.92 30.53
CA ARG A 2 -23.10 -26.64 29.83
C ARG A 2 -22.30 -26.92 28.55
N ARG A 3 -22.85 -26.57 27.37
CA ARG A 3 -22.09 -26.59 26.11
C ARG A 3 -20.95 -25.56 26.19
N PRO A 4 -19.78 -25.82 25.59
CA PRO A 4 -18.63 -24.94 25.72
C PRO A 4 -18.88 -23.64 24.93
N SER A 5 -18.94 -22.51 25.64
CA SER A 5 -19.08 -21.15 25.06
C SER A 5 -17.89 -20.77 24.17
N ARG A 6 -16.74 -21.43 24.33
CA ARG A 6 -15.50 -21.16 23.58
C ARG A 6 -15.60 -21.34 22.06
N ARG A 7 -16.51 -22.20 21.57
CA ARG A 7 -16.68 -22.38 20.12
C ARG A 7 -17.42 -21.21 19.47
N VAL A 8 -18.36 -20.59 20.19
CA VAL A 8 -19.15 -19.47 19.69
C VAL A 8 -18.30 -18.20 19.62
N GLU A 9 -17.41 -17.97 20.60
CA GLU A 9 -16.53 -16.78 20.59
C GLU A 9 -15.47 -16.82 19.48
N LEU A 10 -14.90 -17.99 19.15
CA LEU A 10 -13.93 -18.12 18.06
C LEU A 10 -14.59 -17.95 16.69
N ASP A 11 -15.76 -18.56 16.48
CA ASP A 11 -16.49 -18.39 15.22
C ASP A 11 -17.00 -16.95 15.06
N ASP A 12 -17.41 -16.26 16.13
CA ASP A 12 -17.80 -14.84 16.09
C ASP A 12 -16.61 -13.90 15.86
N ILE A 13 -15.44 -14.21 16.44
CA ILE A 13 -14.18 -13.51 16.16
C ILE A 13 -13.78 -13.71 14.70
N ILE A 14 -13.78 -14.95 14.21
CA ILE A 14 -13.37 -15.26 12.83
C ILE A 14 -14.37 -14.66 11.83
N SER A 15 -15.67 -14.79 12.08
CA SER A 15 -16.71 -14.36 11.12
C SER A 15 -16.88 -12.84 11.07
N ASN A 16 -16.76 -12.13 12.20
CA ASN A 16 -16.92 -10.66 12.19
C ASN A 16 -15.60 -9.89 11.97
N GLN A 17 -14.43 -10.52 12.20
CA GLN A 17 -13.14 -9.82 12.20
C GLN A 17 -12.15 -10.34 11.14
N ILE A 18 -12.27 -11.59 10.67
CA ILE A 18 -11.42 -12.13 9.59
C ILE A 18 -12.16 -12.10 8.24
N LEU A 19 -13.46 -12.37 8.26
CA LEU A 19 -14.35 -12.26 7.10
C LEU A 19 -15.09 -10.91 7.03
N GLY A 20 -14.63 -9.91 7.78
CA GLY A 20 -15.33 -8.64 7.99
C GLY A 20 -15.72 -7.88 6.71
N ASP A 21 -16.60 -6.89 6.87
CA ASP A 21 -17.23 -6.10 5.79
C ASP A 21 -16.24 -5.45 4.80
N ASP A 22 -14.94 -5.38 5.15
CA ASP A 22 -13.89 -4.68 4.39
C ASP A 22 -12.96 -5.63 3.61
N SER A 23 -13.37 -6.88 3.36
CA SER A 23 -12.53 -7.88 2.66
C SER A 23 -12.02 -7.42 1.29
N GLU A 24 -12.80 -6.58 0.58
CA GLU A 24 -12.42 -5.99 -0.70
C GLU A 24 -11.33 -4.92 -0.53
N VAL A 25 -11.45 -4.07 0.49
CA VAL A 25 -10.46 -3.03 0.82
C VAL A 25 -9.11 -3.66 1.16
N ILE A 26 -9.12 -4.67 2.05
CA ILE A 26 -7.90 -5.40 2.42
C ILE A 26 -7.28 -6.05 1.17
N ALA A 27 -8.10 -6.73 0.36
CA ALA A 27 -7.61 -7.38 -0.85
C ALA A 27 -6.99 -6.38 -1.84
N LEU A 28 -7.57 -5.19 -1.98
CA LEU A 28 -7.05 -4.12 -2.83
C LEU A 28 -5.69 -3.63 -2.34
N VAL A 29 -5.57 -3.22 -1.06
CA VAL A 29 -4.31 -2.72 -0.47
C VAL A 29 -3.20 -3.78 -0.58
N MET A 30 -3.53 -5.04 -0.32
CA MET A 30 -2.57 -6.15 -0.46
C MET A 30 -2.12 -6.35 -1.91
N LYS A 31 -3.01 -6.24 -2.90
CA LYS A 31 -2.66 -6.34 -4.33
C LYS A 31 -1.73 -5.20 -4.76
N ILE A 32 -2.04 -3.97 -4.35
CA ILE A 32 -1.20 -2.79 -4.62
C ILE A 32 0.19 -3.00 -4.00
N HIS A 33 0.25 -3.42 -2.74
CA HIS A 33 1.52 -3.69 -2.06
C HIS A 33 2.37 -4.74 -2.77
N LEU A 34 1.76 -5.85 -3.19
CA LEU A 34 2.46 -6.90 -3.94
C LEU A 34 2.95 -6.41 -5.30
N ALA A 35 2.18 -5.57 -5.99
CA ALA A 35 2.59 -4.96 -7.24
C ALA A 35 3.77 -4.01 -7.03
N LEU A 36 3.72 -3.18 -5.99
CA LEU A 36 4.82 -2.28 -5.63
C LEU A 36 6.08 -3.08 -5.30
N GLU A 37 5.96 -4.12 -4.49
CA GLU A 37 7.09 -5.01 -4.16
C GLU A 37 7.70 -5.67 -5.41
N ALA A 38 6.88 -6.08 -6.37
CA ALA A 38 7.36 -6.60 -7.65
C ALA A 38 8.15 -5.54 -8.44
N ILE A 39 7.69 -4.29 -8.48
CA ILE A 39 8.42 -3.18 -9.12
C ILE A 39 9.77 -2.94 -8.42
N LEU A 40 9.79 -2.89 -7.08
CA LEU A 40 11.04 -2.71 -6.32
C LEU A 40 12.04 -3.85 -6.56
N LEU A 41 11.57 -5.08 -6.74
CA LEU A 41 12.46 -6.21 -7.10
C LEU A 41 13.06 -6.06 -8.50
N GLU A 42 12.28 -5.57 -9.47
CA GLU A 42 12.79 -5.25 -10.82
C GLU A 42 13.84 -4.14 -10.75
N PHE A 43 13.62 -3.10 -9.94
CA PHE A 43 14.62 -2.08 -9.66
C PHE A 43 15.93 -2.66 -9.12
N ILE A 44 15.85 -3.46 -8.05
CA ILE A 44 17.04 -4.03 -7.42
C ILE A 44 17.78 -4.91 -8.43
N SER A 45 17.05 -5.60 -9.31
CA SER A 45 17.62 -6.44 -10.36
C SER A 45 18.49 -5.67 -11.37
N THR A 46 18.34 -4.35 -11.49
CA THR A 46 19.20 -3.49 -12.33
C THR A 46 20.62 -3.34 -11.78
N VAL A 47 20.80 -3.46 -10.45
CA VAL A 47 22.09 -3.28 -9.76
C VAL A 47 22.61 -4.56 -9.10
N ARG A 48 21.76 -5.58 -8.93
CA ARG A 48 22.08 -6.81 -8.22
C ARG A 48 21.33 -8.01 -8.79
N ALA A 49 22.06 -9.04 -9.22
CA ALA A 49 21.49 -10.20 -9.92
C ALA A 49 21.42 -11.50 -9.08
N ASP A 50 21.58 -11.44 -7.75
CA ASP A 50 21.53 -12.64 -6.91
C ASP A 50 20.14 -12.87 -6.28
N ASP A 51 19.76 -14.14 -6.13
CA ASP A 51 18.45 -14.54 -5.59
C ASP A 51 18.20 -14.12 -4.13
N LYS A 52 19.18 -13.54 -3.43
CA LYS A 52 18.96 -13.10 -2.04
C LYS A 52 18.06 -11.87 -2.00
N ILE A 53 17.84 -11.17 -3.13
CA ILE A 53 16.94 -10.01 -3.22
C ILE A 53 15.50 -10.37 -2.82
N TYR A 54 15.06 -11.60 -3.09
CA TYR A 54 13.73 -12.11 -2.72
C TYR A 54 13.54 -12.36 -1.22
N ARG A 55 14.63 -12.34 -0.44
CA ARG A 55 14.59 -12.54 1.02
C ARG A 55 14.63 -11.23 1.80
N LEU A 56 14.79 -10.10 1.12
CA LEU A 56 14.76 -8.80 1.77
C LEU A 56 13.34 -8.50 2.26
N SER A 57 13.21 -7.87 3.43
CA SER A 57 11.95 -7.26 3.84
C SER A 57 11.65 -6.05 2.95
N PHE A 58 10.40 -5.58 2.92
CA PHE A 58 10.04 -4.38 2.14
C PHE A 58 10.90 -3.15 2.53
N PRO A 59 11.08 -2.79 3.82
CA PRO A 59 11.93 -1.65 4.18
C PRO A 59 13.41 -1.84 3.80
N ALA A 60 13.90 -3.09 3.80
CA ALA A 60 15.26 -3.37 3.35
C ALA A 60 15.43 -3.22 1.83
N LYS A 61 14.35 -3.34 1.04
CA LYS A 61 14.36 -3.07 -0.39
C LYS A 61 14.45 -1.57 -0.66
N THR A 62 13.59 -0.77 -0.02
CA THR A 62 13.57 0.69 -0.18
C THR A 62 14.89 1.32 0.29
N GLU A 63 15.42 0.90 1.44
CA GLU A 63 16.74 1.34 1.93
C GLU A 63 17.87 1.00 0.94
N LEU A 64 17.85 -0.19 0.34
CA LEU A 64 18.86 -0.59 -0.64
C LEU A 64 18.82 0.31 -1.87
N LEU A 65 17.63 0.61 -2.40
CA LEU A 65 17.46 1.45 -3.58
C LEU A 65 17.93 2.88 -3.35
N GLU A 66 17.55 3.47 -2.21
CA GLU A 66 18.02 4.81 -1.80
C GLU A 66 19.54 4.84 -1.69
N LYS A 67 20.14 3.84 -1.04
CA LYS A 67 21.60 3.74 -0.88
C LYS A 67 22.34 3.66 -2.21
N HIS A 68 21.72 3.07 -3.24
CA HIS A 68 22.27 3.01 -4.59
C HIS A 68 21.94 4.26 -5.44
N GLY A 69 21.20 5.22 -4.89
CA GLY A 69 20.80 6.44 -5.58
C GLY A 69 19.80 6.21 -6.71
N LEU A 70 19.04 5.11 -6.65
CA LEU A 70 18.02 4.76 -7.65
C LEU A 70 16.67 5.40 -7.34
N ILE A 71 16.45 5.74 -6.08
CA ILE A 71 15.33 6.52 -5.57
C ILE A 71 15.89 7.52 -4.57
N ASP A 72 15.18 8.61 -4.30
CA ASP A 72 15.58 9.55 -3.25
C ASP A 72 14.95 9.21 -1.89
N ALA A 73 15.22 10.04 -0.88
CA ALA A 73 14.69 9.84 0.47
C ALA A 73 13.16 10.02 0.54
N SER A 74 12.60 10.89 -0.30
CA SER A 74 11.17 11.17 -0.40
C SER A 74 10.43 9.97 -1.00
N ASP A 75 10.98 9.38 -2.05
CA ASP A 75 10.46 8.16 -2.66
C ASP A 75 10.43 7.00 -1.67
N ARG A 76 11.52 6.83 -0.91
CA ARG A 76 11.59 5.83 0.15
C ARG A 76 10.49 6.07 1.18
N GLU A 77 10.35 7.30 1.66
CA GLU A 77 9.34 7.67 2.64
C GLU A 77 7.93 7.36 2.14
N ALA A 78 7.62 7.67 0.87
CA ALA A 78 6.34 7.34 0.24
C ALA A 78 6.06 5.82 0.26
N PHE A 79 7.03 5.01 -0.17
CA PHE A 79 6.88 3.56 -0.22
C PHE A 79 6.77 2.92 1.17
N ASP A 80 7.58 3.38 2.11
CA ASP A 80 7.55 2.92 3.50
C ASP A 80 6.21 3.30 4.15
N ARG A 81 5.69 4.50 3.89
CA ARG A 81 4.38 4.95 4.39
C ARG A 81 3.23 4.09 3.89
N PHE A 82 3.23 3.74 2.61
CA PHE A 82 2.23 2.82 2.07
C PHE A 82 2.34 1.41 2.67
N ASN A 83 3.57 0.93 2.91
CA ASN A 83 3.79 -0.35 3.59
C ASN A 83 3.28 -0.31 5.04
N ASP A 84 3.45 0.80 5.76
CA ASP A 84 2.92 0.97 7.11
C ASP A 84 1.40 0.97 7.14
N PHE A 85 0.76 1.69 6.22
CA PHE A 85 -0.69 1.64 6.05
C PHE A 85 -1.20 0.23 5.75
N ARG A 86 -0.48 -0.53 4.88
CA ARG A 86 -0.78 -1.96 4.65
C ARG A 86 -0.67 -2.77 5.94
N ASN A 87 0.32 -2.46 6.80
CA ASN A 87 0.54 -3.18 8.04
C ASN A 87 -0.57 -2.93 9.06
N ASP A 88 -1.24 -1.79 9.03
CA ASP A 88 -2.39 -1.51 9.91
C ASP A 88 -3.51 -2.53 9.70
N PHE A 89 -3.76 -2.96 8.45
CA PHE A 89 -4.70 -4.05 8.15
C PHE A 89 -4.21 -5.44 8.59
N ALA A 90 -2.90 -5.67 8.57
CA ALA A 90 -2.32 -6.99 8.84
C ALA A 90 -2.03 -7.24 10.34
N HIS A 91 -1.79 -6.18 11.11
CA HIS A 91 -1.23 -6.28 12.45
C HIS A 91 -2.12 -5.76 13.57
N ILE A 92 -3.13 -4.92 13.28
CA ILE A 92 -4.00 -4.36 14.32
C ILE A 92 -5.34 -5.08 14.32
N PHE A 93 -5.46 -6.06 15.22
CA PHE A 93 -6.68 -6.85 15.40
C PHE A 93 -7.87 -5.96 15.76
N GLY A 94 -8.89 -5.93 14.91
CA GLY A 94 -10.11 -5.12 15.09
C GLY A 94 -9.96 -3.64 14.74
N HIS A 95 -8.85 -3.22 14.14
CA HIS A 95 -8.75 -1.88 13.57
C HIS A 95 -9.46 -1.83 12.21
N ARG A 96 -10.36 -0.86 12.07
CA ARG A 96 -11.01 -0.53 10.81
C ARG A 96 -10.38 0.75 10.31
N VAL A 97 -9.72 0.67 9.17
CA VAL A 97 -9.21 1.83 8.46
C VAL A 97 -10.43 2.60 7.94
N SER A 98 -10.48 3.89 8.26
CA SER A 98 -11.54 4.81 7.86
C SER A 98 -11.19 5.53 6.57
N LEU A 99 -12.20 6.09 5.89
CA LEU A 99 -11.97 6.91 4.69
C LEU A 99 -10.99 8.06 4.97
N GLU A 100 -11.04 8.62 6.18
CA GLU A 100 -10.11 9.66 6.64
C GLU A 100 -8.66 9.16 6.66
N ASP A 101 -8.41 7.94 7.14
CA ASP A 101 -7.08 7.34 7.14
C ASP A 101 -6.53 7.14 5.71
N ALA A 102 -7.39 6.81 4.75
CA ALA A 102 -7.00 6.70 3.34
C ALA A 102 -6.69 8.06 2.70
N LEU A 103 -7.44 9.12 3.06
CA LEU A 103 -7.16 10.48 2.63
C LEU A 103 -5.88 11.03 3.27
N ASP A 104 -5.62 10.70 4.53
CA ASP A 104 -4.37 11.03 5.22
C ASP A 104 -3.18 10.33 4.55
N LEU A 105 -3.31 9.06 4.18
CA LEU A 105 -2.30 8.38 3.37
C LEU A 105 -2.05 9.12 2.05
N ALA A 106 -3.10 9.46 1.29
CA ALA A 106 -2.94 10.19 0.03
C ALA A 106 -2.18 11.50 0.22
N ARG A 107 -2.51 12.26 1.27
CA ARG A 107 -1.83 13.52 1.61
C ARG A 107 -0.36 13.32 1.98
N ASP A 108 -0.05 12.27 2.73
CA ASP A 108 1.33 11.94 3.08
C ASP A 108 2.14 11.57 1.82
N LEU A 109 1.53 10.84 0.87
CA LEU A 109 2.16 10.49 -0.40
C LEU A 109 2.37 11.72 -1.30
N GLU A 110 1.41 12.63 -1.38
CA GLU A 110 1.53 13.92 -2.07
C GLU A 110 2.69 14.75 -1.49
N ALA A 111 2.81 14.80 -0.17
CA ALA A 111 3.91 15.49 0.51
C ALA A 111 5.28 14.86 0.19
N CYS A 112 5.31 13.57 -0.13
CA CYS A 112 6.50 12.86 -0.60
C CYS A 112 6.73 12.98 -2.12
N GLY A 113 5.91 13.74 -2.85
CA GLY A 113 6.08 13.99 -4.28
C GLY A 113 5.40 12.99 -5.21
N VAL A 114 4.54 12.09 -4.68
CA VAL A 114 3.67 11.27 -5.53
C VAL A 114 2.61 12.17 -6.15
N GLU A 115 2.54 12.18 -7.49
CA GLU A 115 1.59 13.04 -8.21
C GLU A 115 0.20 12.41 -8.29
N PHE A 116 -0.80 13.14 -7.76
CA PHE A 116 -2.21 12.82 -7.87
C PHE A 116 -2.89 13.77 -8.86
N SER A 117 -3.86 13.26 -9.62
CA SER A 117 -4.49 14.00 -10.71
C SER A 117 -5.29 15.24 -10.25
N ASP A 118 -5.91 15.16 -9.09
CA ASP A 118 -6.75 16.22 -8.52
C ASP A 118 -6.46 16.52 -7.04
N SER A 119 -5.33 16.03 -6.54
CA SER A 119 -4.87 16.16 -5.15
C SER A 119 -5.87 15.65 -4.11
N ILE A 120 -6.30 14.40 -4.29
CA ILE A 120 -7.31 13.72 -3.48
C ILE A 120 -7.06 13.77 -1.97
N GLY A 121 -5.80 13.88 -1.51
CA GLY A 121 -5.45 13.99 -0.08
C GLY A 121 -6.02 15.24 0.61
N HIS A 122 -6.50 16.20 -0.16
CA HIS A 122 -7.11 17.44 0.33
C HIS A 122 -8.64 17.47 0.27
N TYR A 123 -9.28 16.39 -0.18
CA TYR A 123 -10.73 16.32 -0.23
C TYR A 123 -11.32 16.10 1.17
N SER A 124 -12.50 16.67 1.41
CA SER A 124 -13.34 16.21 2.51
C SER A 124 -13.86 14.78 2.25
N PRO A 125 -14.21 14.01 3.30
CA PRO A 125 -14.83 12.69 3.12
C PRO A 125 -16.04 12.72 2.18
N GLU A 126 -16.86 13.78 2.22
CA GLU A 126 -18.03 13.92 1.35
C GLU A 126 -17.68 14.19 -0.12
N GLU A 127 -16.57 14.89 -0.39
CA GLU A 127 -16.05 15.11 -1.74
C GLU A 127 -15.43 13.85 -2.30
N ALA A 128 -14.61 13.16 -1.50
CA ALA A 128 -14.02 11.88 -1.86
C ALA A 128 -15.11 10.82 -2.16
N ALA A 129 -16.12 10.71 -1.30
CA ALA A 129 -17.29 9.85 -1.52
C ALA A 129 -17.95 10.09 -2.89
N ARG A 130 -18.13 11.37 -3.24
CA ARG A 130 -18.83 11.78 -4.47
C ARG A 130 -18.01 11.55 -5.74
N ASN A 131 -16.72 11.84 -5.68
CA ASN A 131 -15.86 11.83 -6.86
C ASN A 131 -15.22 10.46 -7.10
N TYR A 132 -14.94 9.71 -6.03
CA TYR A 132 -14.21 8.44 -6.08
C TYR A 132 -15.03 7.24 -5.58
N GLY A 133 -16.25 7.41 -5.08
CA GLY A 133 -17.07 6.26 -4.66
C GLY A 133 -16.57 5.64 -3.35
N ASP A 134 -16.31 6.50 -2.37
CA ASP A 134 -15.86 6.17 -1.01
C ASP A 134 -14.46 5.55 -0.93
N MET A 135 -14.21 4.77 0.12
CA MET A 135 -12.91 4.18 0.48
C MET A 135 -12.24 3.43 -0.68
N ILE A 136 -12.98 2.58 -1.38
CA ILE A 136 -12.41 1.70 -2.40
C ILE A 136 -11.80 2.55 -3.52
N GLY A 137 -12.53 3.51 -4.07
CA GLY A 137 -11.98 4.29 -5.18
C GLY A 137 -10.89 5.28 -4.77
N VAL A 138 -10.91 5.79 -3.52
CA VAL A 138 -9.75 6.54 -3.00
C VAL A 138 -8.51 5.66 -2.98
N LEU A 139 -8.63 4.42 -2.49
CA LEU A 139 -7.50 3.48 -2.46
C LEU A 139 -7.09 2.97 -3.84
N GLU A 140 -8.01 2.88 -4.80
CA GLU A 140 -7.68 2.59 -6.19
C GLU A 140 -6.84 3.72 -6.79
N GLU A 141 -7.19 4.99 -6.57
CA GLU A 141 -6.41 6.14 -7.02
C GLU A 141 -5.03 6.17 -6.34
N VAL A 142 -4.98 6.01 -5.01
CA VAL A 142 -3.71 5.89 -4.27
C VAL A 142 -2.84 4.79 -4.84
N GLY A 143 -3.42 3.61 -5.07
CA GLY A 143 -2.73 2.47 -5.65
C GLY A 143 -2.21 2.75 -7.06
N TRP A 144 -3.03 3.37 -7.90
CA TRP A 144 -2.65 3.76 -9.24
C TRP A 144 -1.47 4.74 -9.22
N CYS A 145 -1.57 5.82 -8.45
CA CYS A 145 -0.56 6.86 -8.36
C CYS A 145 0.78 6.34 -7.82
N ILE A 146 0.78 5.57 -6.72
CA ILE A 146 2.04 5.06 -6.15
C ILE A 146 2.72 4.03 -7.05
N LEU A 147 1.95 3.17 -7.73
CA LEU A 147 2.49 2.21 -8.69
C LEU A 147 2.99 2.92 -9.95
N PHE A 148 2.29 3.97 -10.39
CA PHE A 148 2.72 4.80 -11.50
C PHE A 148 4.05 5.49 -11.20
N HIS A 149 4.14 6.11 -10.02
CA HIS A 149 5.35 6.75 -9.51
C HIS A 149 6.54 5.78 -9.49
N ALA A 150 6.34 4.61 -8.87
CA ALA A 150 7.38 3.59 -8.81
C ALA A 150 7.80 3.10 -10.21
N GLY A 151 6.86 2.82 -11.11
CA GLY A 151 7.21 2.38 -12.46
C GLY A 151 7.85 3.47 -13.33
N TYR A 152 7.53 4.75 -13.12
CA TYR A 152 8.22 5.87 -13.75
C TYR A 152 9.69 5.92 -13.30
N LEU A 153 9.92 5.87 -11.99
CA LEU A 153 11.27 5.82 -11.44
C LEU A 153 12.06 4.58 -11.93
N LEU A 154 11.40 3.42 -12.13
CA LEU A 154 12.04 2.23 -12.69
C LEU A 154 12.60 2.52 -14.08
N PHE A 155 11.79 3.18 -14.90
CA PHE A 155 12.14 3.54 -16.25
C PHE A 155 13.29 4.55 -16.29
N GLU A 156 13.26 5.59 -15.46
CA GLU A 156 14.35 6.57 -15.33
C GLU A 156 15.66 5.91 -14.86
N ALA A 157 15.59 4.88 -14.01
CA ALA A 157 16.72 4.06 -13.59
C ALA A 157 17.25 3.10 -14.69
N GLY A 158 16.69 3.12 -15.90
CA GLY A 158 17.09 2.25 -17.01
C GLY A 158 16.46 0.85 -16.97
N GLY A 159 15.46 0.65 -16.12
CA GLY A 159 14.65 -0.56 -16.08
C GLY A 159 13.64 -0.64 -17.22
N ARG A 160 12.88 -1.74 -17.25
CA ARG A 160 11.82 -1.92 -18.26
C ARG A 160 10.65 -0.95 -17.99
N SER A 161 10.02 -0.46 -19.05
CA SER A 161 8.73 0.21 -18.91
C SER A 161 7.66 -0.82 -18.55
N VAL A 162 7.06 -0.66 -17.36
CA VAL A 162 5.98 -1.52 -16.85
C VAL A 162 4.61 -0.83 -16.84
N ILE A 163 4.57 0.44 -17.22
CA ILE A 163 3.35 1.25 -17.30
C ILE A 163 3.19 1.70 -18.74
N SER A 164 2.06 1.37 -19.34
CA SER A 164 1.69 1.69 -20.73
C SER A 164 0.27 2.20 -20.82
#